data_AF-A0A966WQ58-F1
#
_entry.id   AF-A0A966WQ58-F1
#
_cell.length_a   1.000
_cell.length_b   1.000
_cell.length_c   1.000
_cell.angle_alpha   90.00
_cell.angle_beta   90.00
_cell.angle_gamma   90.00
#
_symmetry.space_group_name_H-M   'P 1'
#
loop_
_entity.id
_entity.type
_entity.pdbx_description
1 polymer ?
#
loop_
_entity_poly.entity_id
_entity_poly.type
_entity_poly.pdbx_seq_one_letter_code
_entity_poly.pdbx_strand_id
1 'polypeptide(L)'
;MPMAKMKGLGRGLESLLGRDEPSTPAPAPDRQTELKVEQLQSGKYQPRSFMDDSALNELASSIKAQGIMQPILVRPVAGGK
;
A
#
# COMPACT_ATOMS: atom_id res chain seq x y z
N MET A 1 26.73 17.80 -53.99
CA MET A 1 27.87 17.62 -53.06
C MET A 1 27.38 17.97 -51.65
N PRO A 2 27.76 17.20 -50.61
CA PRO A 2 26.85 16.67 -49.58
C PRO A 2 26.51 17.57 -48.37
N MET A 3 25.34 17.28 -47.78
CA MET A 3 24.72 17.87 -46.58
C MET A 3 25.55 17.71 -45.29
N ALA A 4 25.63 18.77 -44.50
CA ALA A 4 26.10 18.72 -43.13
C ALA A 4 25.05 18.04 -42.24
N LYS A 5 25.37 16.85 -41.72
CA LYS A 5 24.63 16.20 -40.63
C LYS A 5 25.27 16.61 -39.31
N MET A 6 24.63 17.53 -38.60
CA MET A 6 25.05 17.87 -37.24
C MET A 6 24.72 16.69 -36.33
N LYS A 7 25.81 16.10 -35.83
CA LYS A 7 25.89 14.91 -34.99
C LYS A 7 24.99 15.08 -33.77
N GLY A 8 24.07 14.12 -33.59
CA GLY A 8 23.04 14.13 -32.56
C GLY A 8 23.61 14.36 -31.16
N LEU A 9 22.77 14.98 -30.31
CA LEU A 9 23.00 15.14 -28.88
C LEU A 9 23.50 13.81 -28.31
N GLY A 10 24.72 13.87 -27.78
CA GLY A 10 25.48 12.70 -27.38
C GLY A 10 24.73 11.83 -26.39
N ARG A 11 25.17 10.57 -26.34
CA ARG A 11 24.79 9.42 -25.50
C ARG A 11 24.78 9.67 -23.97
N GLY A 12 24.71 10.92 -23.53
CA GLY A 12 24.68 11.36 -22.13
C GLY A 12 23.30 11.79 -21.64
N LEU A 13 22.34 12.14 -22.52
CA LEU A 13 20.97 12.45 -22.08
C LEU A 13 20.21 11.19 -21.63
N GLU A 14 20.34 10.06 -22.33
CA GLU A 14 19.80 8.76 -21.86
C GLU A 14 20.36 8.32 -20.50
N SER A 15 21.57 8.75 -20.12
CA SER A 15 22.13 8.42 -18.80
C SER A 15 21.55 9.29 -17.68
N LEU A 16 21.02 10.47 -18.01
CA LEU A 16 20.41 11.40 -17.06
C LEU A 16 18.89 11.21 -16.96
N LEU A 17 18.25 10.80 -18.06
CA LEU A 17 16.80 10.61 -18.13
C LEU A 17 16.33 9.36 -17.40
N GLY A 18 17.26 8.52 -16.95
CA GLY A 18 16.93 7.23 -16.37
C GLY A 18 16.31 6.34 -17.45
N ARG A 19 16.72 5.09 -17.48
CA ARG A 19 15.88 4.09 -18.12
C ARG A 19 14.51 4.20 -17.42
N ASP A 20 13.43 4.08 -18.17
CA ASP A 20 12.08 3.88 -17.65
C ASP A 20 12.09 2.56 -16.87
N GLU A 21 12.75 2.58 -15.72
CA GLU A 21 12.66 1.54 -14.72
C GLU A 21 11.21 1.62 -14.27
N PRO A 22 10.42 0.54 -14.34
CA PRO A 22 9.13 0.48 -13.68
C PRO A 22 9.38 0.46 -12.17
N SER A 23 9.87 1.58 -11.64
CA SER A 23 10.14 1.80 -10.24
C SER A 23 8.85 2.24 -9.60
N THR A 24 8.36 1.30 -8.79
CA THR A 24 7.18 1.38 -7.94
C THR A 24 5.90 1.02 -8.68
N PRO A 25 5.22 -0.11 -8.37
CA PRO A 25 3.81 -0.20 -8.68
C PRO A 25 3.16 1.04 -8.07
N ALA A 26 2.53 1.87 -8.91
CA ALA A 26 1.63 2.91 -8.44
C ALA A 26 0.76 2.30 -7.32
N PRO A 27 0.55 2.98 -6.18
CA PRO A 27 -0.26 2.42 -5.11
C PRO A 27 -1.56 1.93 -5.74
N ALA A 28 -1.74 0.61 -5.72
CA ALA A 28 -2.88 0.00 -6.37
C ALA A 28 -4.13 0.69 -5.80
N PRO A 29 -5.09 1.07 -6.66
CA PRO A 29 -6.28 1.78 -6.21
C PRO A 29 -6.92 0.96 -5.11
N ASP A 30 -7.10 1.57 -3.93
CA ASP A 30 -7.83 1.11 -2.74
C ASP A 30 -8.48 -0.28 -2.91
N ARG A 31 -7.66 -1.34 -2.93
CA ARG A 31 -8.15 -2.69 -3.21
C ARG A 31 -8.70 -3.23 -1.92
N GLN A 32 -10.00 -3.04 -1.74
CA GLN A 32 -10.78 -3.77 -0.74
C GLN A 32 -10.56 -5.27 -1.00
N THR A 33 -9.79 -5.90 -0.11
CA THR A 33 -9.40 -7.29 -0.21
C THR A 33 -9.93 -8.02 1.01
N GLU A 34 -10.54 -9.18 0.80
CA GLU A 34 -10.93 -10.05 1.90
C GLU A 34 -9.69 -10.79 2.42
N LEU A 35 -9.38 -10.61 3.71
CA LEU A 35 -8.32 -11.33 4.40
C LEU A 35 -8.93 -12.14 5.55
N LYS A 36 -8.32 -13.29 5.83
CA LYS A 36 -8.67 -14.05 7.04
C LYS A 36 -8.22 -13.25 8.25
N VAL A 37 -9.06 -13.19 9.29
CA VAL A 37 -8.73 -12.51 10.56
C VAL A 37 -7.44 -13.07 11.17
N GLU A 38 -7.17 -14.36 10.97
CA GLU A 38 -5.94 -15.05 11.40
C GLU A 38 -4.66 -14.47 10.78
N GLN A 39 -4.75 -13.80 9.64
CA GLN A 39 -3.62 -13.17 8.96
C GLN A 39 -3.33 -11.76 9.47
N LEU A 40 -4.18 -11.23 10.34
CA LEU A 40 -4.04 -9.91 10.92
C LEU A 40 -3.37 -10.00 12.29
N GLN A 41 -2.60 -8.97 12.61
CA GLN A 41 -2.04 -8.77 13.94
C GLN A 41 -2.11 -7.29 14.34
N SER A 42 -2.08 -7.02 15.63
CA SER A 42 -2.03 -5.66 16.14
C SER A 42 -0.74 -4.97 15.72
N GLY A 43 -0.85 -3.69 15.36
CA GLY A 43 0.32 -2.89 15.04
C GLY A 43 1.25 -2.74 16.25
N LYS A 44 2.56 -2.88 16.04
CA LYS A 44 3.60 -2.71 17.07
C LYS A 44 3.49 -1.39 17.85
N TYR A 45 2.99 -0.34 17.23
CA TYR A 45 2.89 1.01 17.78
C TYR A 45 1.42 1.44 17.91
N GLN A 46 0.64 0.70 18.70
CA GLN A 46 -0.73 1.07 19.09
C GLN A 46 -0.68 1.97 20.33
N PRO A 47 -0.93 3.29 20.22
CA PRO A 47 -0.89 4.19 21.38
C PRO A 47 -2.09 4.02 22.31
N ARG A 48 -3.20 3.47 21.80
CA ARG A 48 -4.38 3.13 22.60
C ARG A 48 -4.22 1.71 23.14
N SER A 49 -3.82 1.60 24.39
CA SER A 49 -3.57 0.31 25.05
C SER A 49 -4.76 -0.20 25.88
N PHE A 50 -5.69 0.68 26.25
CA PHE A 50 -6.86 0.33 27.05
C PHE A 50 -8.13 0.55 26.23
N MET A 51 -9.00 -0.45 26.24
CA MET A 51 -10.34 -0.40 25.65
C MET A 51 -11.33 -0.86 26.73
N ASP A 52 -12.47 -0.18 26.79
CA ASP A 52 -13.55 -0.59 27.67
C ASP A 52 -14.23 -1.86 27.13
N ASP A 53 -14.39 -2.87 27.99
CA ASP A 53 -14.96 -4.16 27.62
C ASP A 53 -16.43 -4.07 27.20
N SER A 54 -17.21 -3.14 27.79
CA SER A 54 -18.60 -2.95 27.41
C SER A 54 -18.69 -2.38 25.99
N ALA A 55 -17.89 -1.36 25.68
CA ALA A 55 -17.82 -0.77 24.36
C ALA A 55 -17.34 -1.77 23.29
N LEU A 56 -16.38 -2.65 23.62
CA LEU A 56 -15.92 -3.72 22.72
C LEU A 56 -17.03 -4.73 22.40
N ASN A 57 -17.81 -5.13 23.41
CA ASN A 57 -18.92 -6.07 23.22
C ASN A 57 -20.05 -5.47 22.38
N GLU A 58 -20.34 -4.19 22.58
CA GLU A 58 -21.32 -3.46 21.77
C GLU A 58 -20.86 -3.39 20.31
N LEU A 59 -19.60 -3.03 20.06
CA LEU A 59 -19.02 -2.98 18.72
C LEU A 59 -19.06 -4.36 18.04
N ALA A 60 -18.69 -5.43 18.74
CA ALA A 60 -18.74 -6.78 18.21
C ALA A 60 -20.17 -7.20 17.83
N SER A 61 -21.16 -6.79 18.61
CA SER A 61 -22.57 -7.06 18.32
C SER A 61 -23.06 -6.27 17.10
N SER A 62 -22.65 -5.01 16.97
CA SER A 62 -22.93 -4.17 15.78
C SER A 62 -22.31 -4.76 14.51
N ILE A 63 -21.02 -5.17 14.56
CA ILE A 63 -20.33 -5.80 13.42
C ILE A 63 -21.00 -7.11 13.02
N LYS A 64 -21.50 -7.92 13.97
CA LYS A 64 -22.24 -9.15 13.65
C LYS A 64 -23.57 -8.88 12.95
N ALA A 65 -24.26 -7.80 13.31
CA ALA A 65 -25.57 -7.47 12.76
C ALA A 65 -25.49 -6.77 11.39
N GLN A 66 -24.52 -5.88 11.20
CA GLN A 66 -24.44 -4.99 10.03
C GLN A 66 -23.20 -5.23 9.17
N GLY A 67 -22.27 -6.07 9.62
CA GLY A 67 -20.96 -6.23 8.98
C GLY A 67 -20.01 -5.09 9.33
N ILE A 68 -18.85 -5.10 8.68
CA ILE A 68 -17.85 -4.05 8.82
C ILE A 68 -18.23 -2.91 7.88
N MET A 69 -18.54 -1.73 8.45
CA MET A 69 -18.95 -0.56 7.67
C MET A 69 -17.78 0.10 6.90
N GLN A 70 -16.57 0.04 7.46
CA GLN A 70 -15.37 0.63 6.87
C GLN A 70 -14.24 -0.39 6.82
N PRO A 71 -13.63 -0.63 5.64
CA PRO A 71 -12.46 -1.48 5.54
C PRO A 71 -11.34 -1.03 6.48
N ILE A 72 -10.62 -2.00 7.03
CA ILE A 72 -9.46 -1.73 7.88
C ILE A 72 -8.20 -1.54 7.01
N LEU A 73 -7.38 -0.57 7.38
CA LEU A 73 -6.10 -0.34 6.73
C LEU A 73 -5.08 -1.35 7.25
N VAL A 74 -4.42 -2.06 6.31
CA VAL A 74 -3.40 -3.06 6.64
C VAL A 74 -2.15 -2.83 5.81
N ARG A 75 -1.02 -3.33 6.31
CA ARG A 75 0.24 -3.39 5.58
C ARG A 75 0.85 -4.78 5.77
N PRO A 76 1.53 -5.33 4.74
CA PRO A 76 2.28 -6.57 4.90
C PRO A 76 3.42 -6.40 5.90
N VAL A 77 3.73 -7.43 6.68
CA VAL A 77 4.91 -7.47 7.55
C VAL A 77 5.95 -8.47 7.04
N ALA A 78 7.23 -8.23 7.39
CA ALA A 78 8.30 -9.18 7.08
C ALA A 78 8.18 -10.44 7.95
N GLY A 79 8.23 -11.62 7.33
CA GLY A 79 8.22 -12.92 8.04
C GLY A 79 6.88 -13.67 8.04
N GLY A 80 5.82 -13.09 7.46
CA GLY A 80 4.49 -13.71 7.38
C GLY A 80 3.55 -13.27 8.50
N LYS A 81 2.27 -13.08 8.11
CA LYS A 81 1.19 -12.27 8.73
C LYS A 81 1.38 -10.76 8.60
#